data_AF-A0A9P1HHU8-F1
#
_entry.id   AF-A0A9P1HHU8-F1
#
_cell.length_a   1.000
_cell.length_b   1.000
_cell.length_c   1.000
_cell.angle_alpha   90.00
_cell.angle_beta   90.00
_cell.angle_gamma   90.00
#
_symmetry.space_group_name_H-M   'P 1'
#
loop_
_entity.id
_entity.type
_entity.pdbx_description
1 polymer ?
#
loop_
_entity_poly.entity_id
_entity_poly.type
_entity_poly.pdbx_seq_one_letter_code
_entity_poly.pdbx_strand_id
1 'polypeptide(L)'
;MRALFLILIFASFSGSIDPIEAIVRNFLLQAKSVSEKFLSSIEIPTSSNLMFQMDEKNVKAVDSLTNFFNTCPPYMMNDLLNGTWFITHMNKKLLQTTFSDLDETIDDLSMGLGLSSRKTLKSLFRDGVIMYCANVTILTDTTISPFQLEYSTPKGRKSIIGNVWRAPDRSVQFSFVPNVVFRGIISYRTFTIETPEVLIFSDTDTYPKCDSYMVLKRKRNTTGDDRLLEMLTATGANFPSNPLLSLDCSNIIN
;
A
#
# COMPACT_ATOMS: atom_id res chain seq x y z
N MET A 1 -30.26 9.29 -24.90
CA MET A 1 -29.13 8.67 -25.67
C MET A 1 -27.75 9.33 -25.46
N ARG A 2 -27.60 10.40 -24.64
CA ARG A 2 -26.28 11.01 -24.33
C ARG A 2 -25.66 10.53 -23.01
N ALA A 3 -26.46 10.02 -22.08
CA ALA A 3 -25.98 9.49 -20.79
C ALA A 3 -25.28 8.12 -20.91
N LEU A 4 -25.70 7.28 -21.86
CA LEU A 4 -25.09 5.95 -22.07
C LEU A 4 -23.67 6.05 -22.64
N PHE A 5 -23.37 7.11 -23.40
CA PHE A 5 -22.05 7.34 -23.99
C PHE A 5 -21.03 7.82 -22.95
N LEU A 6 -21.47 8.55 -21.92
CA LEU A 6 -20.62 8.96 -20.79
C LEU A 6 -20.26 7.77 -19.89
N ILE A 7 -21.20 6.84 -19.66
CA ILE A 7 -20.95 5.63 -18.86
C ILE A 7 -19.94 4.70 -19.55
N LEU A 8 -19.99 4.58 -20.88
CA LEU A 8 -19.01 3.80 -21.63
C LEU A 8 -17.62 4.45 -21.69
N ILE A 9 -17.53 5.79 -21.67
CA ILE A 9 -16.24 6.49 -21.62
C ILE A 9 -15.61 6.36 -20.22
N PHE A 10 -16.40 6.40 -19.14
CA PHE A 10 -15.89 6.13 -17.79
C PHE A 10 -15.47 4.66 -17.60
N ALA A 11 -16.19 3.70 -18.20
CA ALA A 11 -15.81 2.28 -18.16
C ALA A 11 -14.53 1.96 -18.96
N SER A 12 -14.10 2.85 -19.86
CA SER A 12 -12.91 2.64 -20.71
C SER A 12 -11.62 3.23 -20.11
N PHE A 13 -11.71 4.04 -19.05
CA PHE A 13 -10.57 4.82 -18.54
C PHE A 13 -10.13 4.48 -17.11
N SER A 14 -10.78 3.53 -16.46
CA SER A 14 -10.45 3.17 -15.08
C SER A 14 -10.31 1.66 -14.92
N GLY A 15 -9.08 1.17 -15.10
CA GLY A 15 -8.62 -0.03 -14.42
C GLY A 15 -8.45 0.19 -12.91
N SER A 16 -9.41 0.86 -12.25
CA SER A 16 -9.36 1.19 -10.84
C SER A 16 -10.35 0.34 -10.07
N ILE A 17 -9.84 -0.25 -9.00
CA ILE A 17 -10.57 -0.87 -7.90
C ILE A 17 -11.76 0.01 -7.50
N ASP A 18 -12.91 -0.63 -7.28
CA ASP A 18 -14.17 0.02 -6.92
C ASP A 18 -13.97 0.86 -5.63
N PRO A 19 -14.26 2.18 -5.63
CA PRO A 19 -14.04 3.03 -4.46
C PRO A 19 -14.86 2.58 -3.24
N ILE A 20 -16.01 1.95 -3.47
CA ILE A 20 -16.85 1.36 -2.42
C ILE A 20 -16.14 0.17 -1.76
N GLU A 21 -15.48 -0.68 -2.55
CA GLU A 21 -14.71 -1.82 -2.05
C GLU A 21 -13.53 -1.34 -1.18
N ALA A 22 -12.84 -0.28 -1.60
CA ALA A 22 -11.77 0.33 -0.82
C ALA A 22 -12.26 0.90 0.52
N ILE A 23 -13.44 1.53 0.56
CA ILE A 23 -14.04 2.06 1.79
C ILE A 23 -14.44 0.92 2.74
N VAL A 24 -15.15 -0.09 2.24
CA VAL A 24 -15.57 -1.26 3.04
C VAL A 24 -14.35 -1.99 3.59
N ARG A 25 -13.30 -2.15 2.78
CA ARG A 25 -12.05 -2.78 3.21
C ARG A 25 -11.35 -1.97 4.29
N ASN A 26 -11.27 -0.64 4.17
CA ASN A 26 -10.70 0.22 5.21
C ASN A 26 -11.52 0.17 6.51
N PHE A 27 -12.85 0.17 6.42
CA PHE A 27 -13.72 0.00 7.59
C PHE A 27 -13.52 -1.36 8.26
N LEU A 28 -13.44 -2.45 7.50
CA LEU A 28 -13.17 -3.79 8.04
C LEU A 28 -11.77 -3.91 8.66
N LEU A 29 -10.77 -3.23 8.11
CA LEU A 29 -9.41 -3.20 8.69
C LEU A 29 -9.36 -2.39 9.99
N GLN A 30 -10.09 -1.27 10.06
CA GLN A 30 -10.27 -0.52 11.29
C GLN A 30 -11.08 -1.31 12.32
N ALA A 31 -12.13 -2.00 11.89
CA ALA A 31 -12.90 -2.89 12.75
C ALA A 31 -12.06 -4.07 13.25
N LYS A 32 -11.16 -4.63 12.43
CA LYS A 32 -10.21 -5.67 12.85
C LYS A 32 -9.23 -5.14 13.90
N SER A 33 -8.61 -3.98 13.65
CA SER A 33 -7.65 -3.37 14.60
C SER A 33 -8.32 -2.88 15.89
N VAL A 34 -9.60 -2.51 15.83
CA VAL A 34 -10.43 -2.18 16.99
C VAL A 34 -10.91 -3.44 17.70
N SER A 35 -11.24 -4.52 16.98
CA SER A 35 -11.69 -5.80 17.56
C SER A 35 -10.60 -6.49 18.37
N GLU A 36 -9.32 -6.32 18.01
CA GLU A 36 -8.18 -6.78 18.82
C GLU A 36 -8.06 -6.03 20.18
N LYS A 37 -8.77 -4.90 20.37
CA LYS A 37 -8.81 -4.13 21.63
C LYS A 37 -10.18 -4.05 22.31
N PHE A 38 -11.27 -4.34 21.61
CA PHE A 38 -12.65 -4.15 22.09
C PHE A 38 -13.46 -5.43 22.34
N LEU A 39 -12.88 -6.63 22.17
CA LEU A 39 -13.55 -7.90 22.51
C LEU A 39 -13.71 -8.15 24.03
N SER A 40 -13.82 -7.12 24.86
CA SER A 40 -14.24 -7.25 26.26
C SER A 40 -15.35 -6.27 26.70
N SER A 41 -15.82 -5.37 25.83
CA SER A 41 -16.92 -4.49 26.23
C SER A 41 -17.60 -3.89 25.02
N ILE A 42 -18.85 -4.30 24.80
CA ILE A 42 -20.01 -3.52 24.35
C ILE A 42 -20.85 -4.35 23.38
N GLU A 43 -22.12 -4.51 23.75
CA GLU A 43 -23.18 -5.16 23.00
C GLU A 43 -23.38 -4.51 21.63
N ILE A 44 -23.44 -5.33 20.58
CA ILE A 44 -23.75 -4.93 19.21
C ILE A 44 -25.25 -4.60 19.15
N PRO A 45 -25.69 -3.36 18.87
CA PRO A 45 -27.09 -3.11 18.60
C PRO A 45 -27.40 -3.61 17.19
N THR A 46 -28.24 -4.63 17.11
CA THR A 46 -28.88 -5.08 15.88
C THR A 46 -29.91 -4.03 15.46
N SER A 47 -29.67 -3.32 14.36
CA SER A 47 -30.78 -2.73 13.59
C SER A 47 -30.45 -2.56 12.12
N SER A 48 -31.32 -3.16 11.32
CA SER A 48 -31.53 -3.00 9.89
C SER A 48 -31.92 -1.58 9.51
N ASN A 49 -31.51 -1.16 8.31
CA ASN A 49 -31.89 0.06 7.57
C ASN A 49 -31.15 1.35 7.97
N LEU A 50 -30.00 1.59 7.32
CA LEU A 50 -29.44 2.92 7.17
C LEU A 50 -29.16 3.19 5.68
N MET A 51 -30.18 3.71 4.97
CA MET A 51 -29.92 4.59 3.82
C MET A 51 -29.43 5.92 4.40
N PHE A 52 -28.14 6.19 4.31
CA PHE A 52 -27.59 7.51 4.61
C PHE A 52 -27.96 8.48 3.48
N GLN A 53 -29.04 9.23 3.64
CA GLN A 53 -29.22 10.49 2.92
C GLN A 53 -28.38 11.55 3.64
N MET A 54 -27.16 11.77 3.15
CA MET A 54 -26.34 12.90 3.59
C MET A 54 -26.86 14.20 2.97
N ASP A 55 -27.19 15.17 3.81
CA ASP A 55 -27.56 16.53 3.41
C ASP A 55 -26.36 17.28 2.78
N GLU A 56 -26.62 18.14 1.79
CA GLU A 56 -25.63 18.78 0.92
C GLU A 56 -24.59 19.61 1.68
N LYS A 57 -24.95 20.12 2.87
CA LYS A 57 -24.05 20.85 3.78
C LYS A 57 -23.11 19.92 4.54
N ASN A 58 -23.56 18.72 4.90
CA ASN A 58 -22.73 17.71 5.54
C ASN A 58 -21.79 17.06 4.52
N VAL A 59 -22.20 16.93 3.26
CA VAL A 59 -21.31 16.51 2.17
C VAL A 59 -20.15 17.50 2.02
N LYS A 60 -20.39 18.81 2.04
CA LYS A 60 -19.32 19.82 1.96
C LYS A 60 -18.41 19.87 3.19
N ALA A 61 -18.96 19.63 4.39
CA ALA A 61 -18.16 19.57 5.61
C ALA A 61 -17.31 18.29 5.66
N VAL A 62 -17.87 17.15 5.24
CA VAL A 62 -17.12 15.91 5.05
C VAL A 62 -16.08 16.10 3.97
N ASP A 63 -16.40 16.68 2.81
CA ASP A 63 -15.43 16.96 1.74
C ASP A 63 -14.31 17.91 2.20
N SER A 64 -14.60 18.92 3.02
CA SER A 64 -13.54 19.80 3.54
C SER A 64 -12.65 19.10 4.55
N LEU A 65 -13.22 18.26 5.42
CA LEU A 65 -12.46 17.42 6.36
C LEU A 65 -11.63 16.38 5.60
N THR A 66 -12.23 15.78 4.57
CA THR A 66 -11.64 14.77 3.71
C THR A 66 -10.51 15.38 2.88
N ASN A 67 -10.66 16.60 2.37
CA ASN A 67 -9.59 17.34 1.70
C ASN A 67 -8.48 17.79 2.68
N PHE A 68 -8.83 18.11 3.92
CA PHE A 68 -7.85 18.42 4.97
C PHE A 68 -7.00 17.19 5.35
N PHE A 69 -7.60 16.00 5.39
CA PHE A 69 -6.91 14.74 5.68
C PHE A 69 -6.32 14.02 4.44
N ASN A 70 -6.67 14.42 3.21
CA ASN A 70 -6.23 13.76 1.96
C ASN A 70 -5.15 14.53 1.18
N THR A 71 -4.39 15.41 1.83
CA THR A 71 -3.27 16.05 1.13
C THR A 71 -2.06 15.13 1.18
N CYS A 72 -1.86 14.37 0.09
CA CYS A 72 -0.63 13.64 -0.10
C CYS A 72 0.58 14.58 -0.04
N PRO A 73 1.73 14.12 0.48
CA PRO A 73 2.96 14.91 0.46
C PRO A 73 3.33 15.31 -0.99
N PRO A 74 4.09 16.40 -1.17
CA PRO A 74 4.54 16.82 -2.49
C PRO A 74 5.30 15.68 -3.19
N TYR A 75 4.93 15.38 -4.43
CA TYR A 75 5.61 14.36 -5.22
C TYR A 75 7.01 14.83 -5.62
N MET A 76 7.96 13.89 -5.69
CA MET A 76 9.29 14.09 -6.25
C MET A 76 9.41 13.46 -7.64
N MET A 77 10.46 13.82 -8.40
CA MET A 77 10.69 13.22 -9.73
C MET A 77 11.19 11.78 -9.64
N ASN A 78 10.76 10.94 -10.60
CA ASN A 78 10.90 9.47 -10.58
C ASN A 78 12.08 8.95 -11.41
N ASP A 79 13.08 9.78 -11.70
CA ASP A 79 13.98 9.60 -12.83
C ASP A 79 15.05 8.51 -12.65
N LEU A 80 15.08 7.81 -11.51
CA LEU A 80 16.06 6.74 -11.26
C LEU A 80 15.53 5.66 -10.29
N LEU A 81 14.77 4.69 -10.82
CA LEU A 81 14.24 3.56 -10.03
C LEU A 81 15.00 2.25 -10.25
N ASN A 82 15.82 2.15 -11.29
CA ASN A 82 16.53 0.93 -11.63
C ASN A 82 17.45 0.39 -10.51
N GLY A 83 17.74 -0.90 -10.51
CA GLY A 83 18.60 -1.59 -9.55
C GLY A 83 17.87 -2.13 -8.31
N THR A 84 18.64 -2.61 -7.34
CA THR A 84 18.13 -3.24 -6.13
C THR A 84 17.89 -2.21 -5.03
N TRP A 85 16.76 -2.38 -4.34
CA TRP A 85 16.28 -1.57 -3.24
C TRP A 85 15.86 -2.49 -2.09
N PHE A 86 16.29 -2.18 -0.88
CA PHE A 86 15.89 -2.89 0.33
C PHE A 86 14.70 -2.19 0.95
N ILE A 87 13.60 -2.90 1.14
CA ILE A 87 12.45 -2.37 1.88
C ILE A 87 12.80 -2.50 3.36
N THR A 88 13.02 -1.37 4.02
CA THR A 88 13.47 -1.33 5.41
C THR A 88 12.33 -1.07 6.38
N HIS A 89 11.36 -0.25 5.98
CA HIS A 89 10.22 0.10 6.82
C HIS A 89 8.93 0.12 6.02
N MET A 90 7.85 -0.25 6.68
CA MET A 90 6.52 -0.29 6.08
C MET A 90 5.43 -0.12 7.12
N ASN A 91 4.37 0.60 6.78
CA ASN A 91 3.20 0.70 7.66
C ASN A 91 2.45 -0.62 7.81
N LYS A 92 1.99 -0.91 9.04
CA LYS A 92 1.19 -2.11 9.37
C LYS A 92 0.01 -2.33 8.41
N LYS A 93 -0.71 -1.27 8.06
CA LYS A 93 -1.87 -1.34 7.15
C LYS A 93 -1.47 -1.82 5.74
N LEU A 94 -0.34 -1.34 5.21
CA LEU A 94 0.14 -1.77 3.90
C LEU A 94 0.54 -3.25 3.91
N LEU A 95 1.16 -3.70 5.00
CA LEU A 95 1.52 -5.10 5.22
C LEU A 95 0.28 -6.01 5.32
N GLN A 96 -0.75 -5.55 6.03
CA GLN A 96 -2.02 -6.28 6.25
C GLN A 96 -2.98 -6.23 5.05
N THR A 97 -2.69 -5.45 4.02
CA THR A 97 -3.55 -5.31 2.84
C THR A 97 -2.86 -5.82 1.59
N THR A 98 -2.08 -4.96 0.94
CA THR A 98 -1.40 -5.24 -0.32
C THR A 98 -0.48 -6.44 -0.20
N PHE A 99 0.35 -6.49 0.85
CA PHE A 99 1.28 -7.60 1.02
C PHE A 99 0.61 -8.88 1.53
N SER A 100 -0.54 -8.78 2.21
CA SER A 100 -1.37 -9.95 2.53
C SER A 100 -1.98 -10.58 1.28
N ASP A 101 -2.50 -9.76 0.38
CA ASP A 101 -3.00 -10.23 -0.93
C ASP A 101 -1.86 -10.84 -1.75
N LEU A 102 -0.67 -10.24 -1.70
CA LEU A 102 0.51 -10.73 -2.38
C LEU A 102 1.00 -12.07 -1.83
N ASP A 103 1.04 -12.20 -0.51
CA ASP A 103 1.50 -13.42 0.16
C ASP A 103 0.59 -14.62 -0.14
N GLU A 104 -0.73 -14.39 -0.15
CA GLU A 104 -1.73 -15.37 -0.59
C GLU A 104 -1.56 -15.72 -2.07
N THR A 105 -1.37 -14.71 -2.93
CA THR A 105 -1.13 -14.94 -4.37
C THR A 105 0.11 -15.80 -4.60
N ILE A 106 1.21 -15.56 -3.88
CA ILE A 106 2.43 -16.37 -4.01
C ILE A 106 2.18 -17.81 -3.54
N ASP A 107 1.45 -17.99 -2.43
CA ASP A 107 1.05 -19.33 -1.96
C ASP A 107 0.22 -20.05 -3.04
N ASP A 108 -0.81 -19.40 -3.58
CA ASP A 108 -1.70 -19.98 -4.59
C ASP A 108 -0.92 -20.37 -5.86
N LEU A 109 -0.03 -19.49 -6.33
CA LEU A 109 0.85 -19.77 -7.48
C LEU A 109 1.79 -20.95 -7.19
N SER A 110 2.36 -21.03 -5.99
CA SER A 110 3.25 -22.13 -5.60
C SER A 110 2.52 -23.47 -5.54
N MET A 111 1.22 -23.47 -5.26
CA MET A 111 0.35 -24.65 -5.25
C MET A 111 -0.26 -24.96 -6.63
N GLY A 112 0.03 -24.15 -7.65
CA GLY A 112 -0.55 -24.29 -8.99
C GLY A 112 -2.04 -23.93 -9.07
N LEU A 113 -2.55 -23.17 -8.11
CA LEU A 113 -3.92 -22.69 -8.08
C LEU A 113 -4.09 -21.51 -9.06
N GLY A 114 -5.28 -21.43 -9.67
CA GLY A 114 -5.60 -20.33 -10.58
C GLY A 114 -5.76 -19.00 -9.84
N LEU A 115 -5.26 -17.92 -10.44
CA LEU A 115 -5.44 -16.58 -9.91
C LEU A 115 -6.83 -16.04 -10.23
N SER A 116 -7.55 -15.58 -9.21
CA SER A 116 -8.79 -14.83 -9.38
C SER A 116 -8.49 -13.41 -9.87
N SER A 117 -9.31 -12.89 -10.79
CA SER A 117 -9.25 -11.48 -11.20
C SER A 117 -9.79 -10.51 -10.14
N ARG A 118 -10.47 -11.02 -9.10
CA ARG A 118 -11.04 -10.23 -8.01
C ARG A 118 -10.25 -10.45 -6.71
N LYS A 119 -10.07 -9.37 -5.94
CA LYS A 119 -9.51 -9.44 -4.59
C LYS A 119 -10.43 -10.27 -3.70
N THR A 120 -9.86 -11.20 -2.94
CA THR A 120 -10.60 -12.02 -1.99
C THR A 120 -10.58 -11.32 -0.63
N LEU A 121 -11.66 -11.45 0.14
CA LEU A 121 -11.68 -10.99 1.53
C LEU A 121 -10.93 -11.94 2.47
N LYS A 122 -10.50 -13.11 1.96
CA LYS A 122 -9.81 -14.15 2.73
C LYS A 122 -8.50 -13.66 3.33
N SER A 123 -7.76 -12.82 2.61
CA SER A 123 -6.54 -12.17 3.10
C SER A 123 -6.77 -11.34 4.36
N LEU A 124 -7.95 -10.70 4.50
CA LEU A 124 -8.29 -9.88 5.67
C LEU A 124 -8.46 -10.70 6.95
N PHE A 125 -8.81 -11.98 6.85
CA PHE A 125 -9.06 -12.86 7.99
C PHE A 125 -7.89 -13.80 8.30
N ARG A 126 -6.80 -13.75 7.52
CA ARG A 126 -5.56 -14.47 7.82
C ARG A 126 -4.77 -13.79 8.96
N ASP A 127 -3.92 -14.59 9.58
CA ASP A 127 -2.85 -14.09 10.45
C ASP A 127 -1.99 -13.07 9.69
N GLY A 128 -1.53 -12.03 10.38
CA GLY A 128 -0.75 -10.96 9.75
C GLY A 128 0.49 -11.49 9.04
N VAL A 129 0.78 -10.95 7.84
CA VAL A 129 2.00 -11.31 7.11
C VAL A 129 3.22 -10.86 7.91
N ILE A 130 4.16 -11.79 8.10
CA ILE A 130 5.46 -11.50 8.68
C ILE A 130 6.49 -11.58 7.57
N MET A 131 7.09 -10.44 7.24
CA MET A 131 8.11 -10.31 6.20
C MET A 131 9.46 -9.92 6.81
N TYR A 132 10.53 -10.54 6.32
CA TYR A 132 11.92 -10.23 6.66
C TYR A 132 12.74 -10.04 5.38
N CYS A 133 13.80 -9.23 5.44
CA CYS A 133 14.73 -9.02 4.32
C CYS A 133 14.09 -8.72 2.96
N ALA A 134 13.00 -7.97 2.96
CA ALA A 134 12.32 -7.64 1.72
C ALA A 134 13.21 -6.76 0.82
N ASN A 135 13.31 -7.14 -0.46
CA ASN A 135 14.04 -6.40 -1.46
C ASN A 135 13.24 -6.35 -2.78
N VAL A 136 13.43 -5.27 -3.53
CA VAL A 136 12.86 -5.06 -4.86
C VAL A 136 13.99 -4.75 -5.82
N THR A 137 14.08 -5.51 -6.90
CA THR A 137 15.06 -5.28 -7.96
C THR A 137 14.33 -4.87 -9.23
N ILE A 138 14.57 -3.64 -9.70
CA ILE A 138 13.96 -3.09 -10.93
C ILE A 138 15.01 -3.17 -12.04
N LEU A 139 14.72 -3.85 -13.15
CA LEU A 139 15.75 -4.17 -14.15
C LEU A 139 16.08 -3.00 -15.08
N THR A 140 15.08 -2.20 -15.47
CA THR A 140 15.24 -1.11 -16.43
C THR A 140 14.69 0.20 -15.89
N ASP A 141 15.11 1.31 -16.48
CA ASP A 141 14.55 2.64 -16.22
C ASP A 141 13.70 3.08 -17.41
N THR A 142 12.51 2.48 -17.53
CA THR A 142 11.57 2.69 -18.63
C THR A 142 10.20 3.06 -18.08
N THR A 143 9.25 3.43 -18.95
CA THR A 143 7.86 3.70 -18.54
C THR A 143 7.19 2.49 -17.90
N ILE A 144 7.55 1.31 -18.39
CA ILE A 144 7.17 0.00 -17.85
C ILE A 144 8.46 -0.77 -17.64
N SER A 145 8.73 -1.17 -16.40
CA SER A 145 9.97 -1.86 -16.04
C SER A 145 9.66 -3.15 -15.30
N PRO A 146 10.19 -4.30 -15.74
CA PRO A 146 10.05 -5.52 -14.97
C PRO A 146 10.79 -5.39 -13.64
N PHE A 147 10.19 -5.91 -12.58
CA PHE A 147 10.80 -5.97 -11.26
C PHE A 147 10.62 -7.35 -10.63
N GLN A 148 11.52 -7.66 -9.71
CA GLN A 148 11.42 -8.81 -8.82
C GLN A 148 11.29 -8.31 -7.39
N LEU A 149 10.27 -8.75 -6.66
CA LEU A 149 10.20 -8.63 -5.21
C LEU A 149 10.60 -9.97 -4.60
N GLU A 150 11.53 -9.95 -3.66
CA GLU A 150 11.91 -11.11 -2.85
C GLU A 150 11.80 -10.75 -1.37
N TYR A 151 11.29 -11.66 -0.55
CA TYR A 151 11.27 -11.53 0.90
C TYR A 151 11.28 -12.90 1.59
N SER A 152 11.68 -12.92 2.85
CA SER A 152 11.66 -14.11 3.70
C SER A 152 10.47 -14.09 4.63
N THR A 153 9.93 -15.26 4.92
CA THR A 153 8.88 -15.50 5.92
C THR A 153 9.33 -16.63 6.85
N PRO A 154 8.66 -16.86 8.00
CA PRO A 154 8.92 -18.04 8.82
C PRO A 154 8.72 -19.37 8.08
N LYS A 155 7.96 -19.37 6.96
CA LYS A 155 7.68 -20.56 6.14
C LYS A 155 8.68 -20.77 5.00
N GLY A 156 9.62 -19.84 4.82
CA GLY A 156 10.61 -19.88 3.74
C GLY A 156 10.64 -18.58 2.92
N ARG A 157 11.44 -18.61 1.85
CA ARG A 157 11.60 -17.46 0.93
C ARG A 157 10.47 -17.42 -0.10
N LYS A 158 10.01 -16.21 -0.38
CA LYS A 158 8.96 -15.91 -1.36
C LYS A 158 9.51 -14.90 -2.36
N SER A 159 9.17 -15.09 -3.63
CA SER A 159 9.57 -14.19 -4.71
C SER A 159 8.48 -14.11 -5.77
N ILE A 160 8.32 -12.94 -6.37
CA ILE A 160 7.40 -12.72 -7.46
C ILE A 160 7.95 -11.69 -8.43
N ILE A 161 7.62 -11.86 -9.72
CA ILE A 161 8.00 -10.95 -10.79
C ILE A 161 6.75 -10.17 -11.20
N GLY A 162 6.90 -8.86 -11.33
CA GLY A 162 5.83 -7.98 -11.77
C GLY A 162 6.36 -6.87 -12.67
N ASN A 163 5.52 -5.87 -12.91
CA ASN A 163 5.86 -4.68 -13.67
C ASN A 163 5.64 -3.41 -12.85
N VAL A 164 6.59 -2.50 -12.90
CA VAL A 164 6.47 -1.14 -12.38
C VAL A 164 6.06 -0.23 -13.53
N TRP A 165 5.00 0.55 -13.33
CA TRP A 165 4.48 1.51 -14.28
C TRP A 165 4.67 2.91 -13.74
N ARG A 166 5.24 3.80 -14.55
CA ARG A 166 5.28 5.23 -14.25
C ARG A 166 4.11 5.91 -14.91
N ALA A 167 3.17 6.38 -14.11
CA ALA A 167 1.98 7.05 -14.61
C ALA A 167 2.27 8.53 -14.90
N PRO A 168 1.51 9.17 -15.83
CA PRO A 168 1.68 10.58 -16.18
C PRO A 168 1.45 11.55 -15.01
N ASP A 169 0.69 11.12 -14.00
CA ASP A 169 0.43 11.85 -12.75
C ASP A 169 1.60 11.77 -11.75
N ARG A 170 2.75 11.23 -12.18
CA ARG A 170 3.97 11.01 -11.39
C ARG A 170 3.81 9.94 -10.30
N SER A 171 2.70 9.20 -10.29
CA SER A 171 2.58 8.00 -9.46
C SER A 171 3.37 6.84 -10.06
N VAL A 172 3.79 5.93 -9.19
CA VAL A 172 4.47 4.69 -9.52
C VAL A 172 3.56 3.55 -9.07
N GLN A 173 3.23 2.68 -10.01
CA GLN A 173 2.35 1.55 -9.78
C GLN A 173 3.13 0.24 -9.91
N PHE A 174 3.23 -0.49 -8.82
CA PHE A 174 3.74 -1.86 -8.79
C PHE A 174 2.58 -2.81 -9.05
N SER A 175 2.63 -3.49 -10.20
CA SER A 175 1.69 -4.54 -10.58
C SER A 175 2.37 -5.89 -10.41
N PHE A 176 2.00 -6.64 -9.37
CA PHE A 176 2.58 -7.95 -9.09
C PHE A 176 1.89 -9.04 -9.92
N VAL A 177 0.56 -9.01 -9.89
CA VAL A 177 -0.37 -9.89 -10.60
C VAL A 177 -1.63 -9.09 -10.94
N PRO A 178 -2.55 -9.57 -11.81
CA PRO A 178 -3.68 -8.76 -12.27
C PRO A 178 -4.56 -8.16 -11.16
N ASN A 179 -4.63 -8.80 -9.99
CA ASN A 179 -5.45 -8.42 -8.85
C ASN A 179 -4.66 -7.77 -7.69
N VAL A 180 -3.32 -7.76 -7.72
CA VAL A 180 -2.48 -7.18 -6.66
C VAL A 180 -1.63 -6.07 -7.22
N VAL A 181 -2.01 -4.86 -6.84
CA VAL A 181 -1.42 -3.60 -7.28
C VAL A 181 -1.17 -2.72 -6.06
N PHE A 182 -0.02 -2.06 -6.06
CA PHE A 182 0.30 -0.96 -5.16
C PHE A 182 0.59 0.28 -5.99
N ARG A 183 -0.14 1.37 -5.76
CA ARG A 183 0.16 2.67 -6.36
C ARG A 183 0.61 3.64 -5.27
N GLY A 184 1.73 4.30 -5.51
CA GLY A 184 2.22 5.32 -4.60
C GLY A 184 2.99 6.42 -5.31
N ILE A 185 3.17 7.54 -4.61
CA ILE A 185 4.02 8.64 -5.06
C ILE A 185 5.34 8.63 -4.28
N ILE A 186 6.42 9.09 -4.90
CA ILE A 186 7.67 9.31 -4.18
C ILE A 186 7.54 10.61 -3.38
N SER A 187 7.42 10.49 -2.06
CA SER A 187 7.25 11.62 -1.14
C SER A 187 8.57 12.19 -0.62
N TYR A 188 9.63 11.39 -0.65
CA TYR A 188 10.97 11.82 -0.25
C TYR A 188 12.06 11.04 -0.97
N ARG A 189 13.16 11.73 -1.28
CA ARG A 189 14.41 11.13 -1.78
C ARG A 189 15.63 11.83 -1.20
N THR A 190 16.72 11.09 -0.97
CA THR A 190 18.02 11.71 -0.68
C THR A 190 18.69 12.14 -1.98
N PHE A 191 19.37 13.30 -1.95
CA PHE A 191 20.16 13.81 -3.06
C PHE A 191 21.63 13.54 -2.80
N THR A 192 22.16 12.46 -3.38
CA THR A 192 23.57 12.46 -3.80
C THR A 192 23.59 12.69 -5.31
N ILE A 193 24.69 13.27 -5.81
CA ILE A 193 24.80 13.86 -7.16
C ILE A 193 24.54 12.84 -8.29
N GLU A 194 24.55 11.53 -8.01
CA GLU A 194 24.45 10.49 -9.03
C GLU A 194 23.33 9.46 -8.81
N THR A 195 22.94 9.12 -7.56
CA THR A 195 21.89 8.11 -7.31
C THR A 195 21.14 8.33 -5.99
N PRO A 196 19.79 8.26 -5.95
CA PRO A 196 19.06 8.35 -4.69
C PRO A 196 19.40 7.16 -3.79
N GLU A 197 19.70 7.42 -2.51
CA GLU A 197 20.02 6.36 -1.54
C GLU A 197 18.79 5.87 -0.78
N VAL A 198 17.81 6.75 -0.55
CA VAL A 198 16.55 6.47 0.14
C VAL A 198 15.40 6.97 -0.72
N LEU A 199 14.35 6.17 -0.84
CA LEU A 199 13.06 6.52 -1.44
C LEU A 199 11.94 6.22 -0.46
N ILE A 200 10.98 7.12 -0.34
CA ILE A 200 9.77 6.90 0.44
C ILE A 200 8.58 6.94 -0.51
N PHE A 201 7.83 5.84 -0.58
CA PHE A 201 6.57 5.80 -1.29
C PHE A 201 5.44 6.05 -0.32
N SER A 202 4.49 6.91 -0.71
CA SER A 202 3.23 7.12 -0.01
C SER A 202 2.09 6.52 -0.83
N ASP A 203 1.33 5.62 -0.22
CA ASP A 203 0.24 4.87 -0.85
C ASP A 203 -0.92 5.79 -1.23
N THR A 204 -1.23 5.87 -2.53
CA THR A 204 -2.32 6.72 -3.03
C THR A 204 -3.67 6.01 -3.13
N ASP A 205 -3.70 4.68 -2.98
CA ASP A 205 -4.88 3.84 -3.14
C ASP A 205 -5.59 3.57 -1.79
N THR A 206 -5.05 4.08 -0.68
CA THR A 206 -5.65 3.97 0.65
C THR A 206 -6.60 5.11 0.98
N TYR A 207 -7.51 4.86 1.92
CA TYR A 207 -8.31 5.90 2.58
C TYR A 207 -8.00 5.89 4.09
N PRO A 208 -7.56 7.01 4.69
CA PRO A 208 -7.17 8.27 4.04
C PRO A 208 -6.00 8.10 3.05
N LYS A 209 -5.90 8.97 2.04
CA LYS A 209 -4.82 8.89 1.04
C LYS A 209 -3.47 9.20 1.67
N CYS A 210 -2.42 8.53 1.22
CA CYS A 210 -1.04 8.75 1.66
C CYS A 210 -0.84 8.55 3.18
N ASP A 211 -1.68 7.71 3.79
CA ASP A 211 -1.61 7.33 5.21
C ASP A 211 -0.68 6.12 5.44
N SER A 212 -0.30 5.42 4.36
CA SER A 212 0.66 4.31 4.41
C SER A 212 1.91 4.63 3.60
N TYR A 213 3.05 4.22 4.14
CA TYR A 213 4.37 4.50 3.60
C TYR A 213 5.17 3.20 3.45
N MET A 214 6.04 3.19 2.45
CA MET A 214 7.02 2.14 2.18
C MET A 214 8.38 2.79 1.94
N VAL A 215 9.38 2.41 2.74
CA VAL A 215 10.72 3.00 2.72
C VAL A 215 11.71 2.05 2.06
N LEU A 216 12.32 2.49 0.97
CA LEU A 216 13.31 1.76 0.19
C LEU A 216 14.67 2.41 0.37
N LYS A 217 15.71 1.59 0.53
CA LYS A 217 17.10 2.05 0.62
C LYS A 217 18.00 1.27 -0.31
N ARG A 218 19.03 1.92 -0.86
CA ARG A 218 20.07 1.25 -1.66
C ARG A 218 20.99 0.36 -0.81
N LYS A 219 21.19 0.72 0.46
CA LYS A 219 21.97 -0.03 1.44
C LYS A 219 21.12 -0.24 2.69
N ARG A 220 21.17 -1.45 3.27
CA ARG A 220 20.38 -1.75 4.49
C ARG A 220 20.83 -0.90 5.67
N ASN A 221 22.15 -0.79 5.87
CA ASN A 221 22.73 -0.03 6.97
C ASN A 221 23.20 1.32 6.44
N THR A 222 22.29 2.29 6.40
CA THR A 222 22.65 3.67 6.06
C THR A 222 22.76 4.45 7.37
N THR A 223 23.88 5.13 7.62
CA THR A 223 24.00 6.06 8.75
C THR A 223 22.96 7.17 8.60
N GLY A 224 22.07 7.33 9.59
CA GLY A 224 20.99 8.33 9.55
C GLY A 224 19.55 7.78 9.67
N ASP A 225 19.39 6.49 9.95
CA ASP A 225 18.08 5.86 10.15
C ASP A 225 17.23 6.55 11.23
N ASP A 226 17.86 7.01 12.32
CA ASP A 226 17.16 7.73 13.39
C ASP A 226 16.55 9.04 12.89
N ARG A 227 17.29 9.80 12.06
CA ARG A 227 16.78 11.06 11.46
C ARG A 227 15.67 10.81 10.46
N LEU A 228 15.76 9.73 9.68
CA LEU A 228 14.71 9.34 8.74
C LEU A 228 13.43 8.97 9.49
N LEU A 229 13.55 8.22 10.59
CA LEU A 229 12.45 7.83 11.46
C LEU A 229 11.83 9.03 12.17
N GLU A 230 12.65 9.98 12.66
CA GLU A 230 12.19 11.25 13.23
C GLU A 230 11.38 12.06 12.21
N MET A 231 11.89 12.21 10.99
CA MET A 231 11.20 12.90 9.91
C MET A 231 9.86 12.22 9.56
N LEU A 232 9.87 10.90 9.38
CA LEU A 232 8.66 10.13 9.10
C LEU A 232 7.64 10.23 10.24
N THR A 233 8.11 10.22 11.49
CA THR A 233 7.23 10.40 12.66
C THR A 233 6.64 11.81 12.68
N ALA A 234 7.44 12.83 12.37
CA ALA A 234 6.98 14.23 12.28
C ALA A 234 5.96 14.45 11.16
N THR A 235 6.04 13.70 10.05
CA THR A 235 5.03 13.73 8.97
C THR A 235 3.79 12.86 9.27
N GLY A 236 3.70 12.26 10.45
CA GLY A 236 2.58 11.38 10.81
C GLY A 236 2.65 10.00 10.14
N ALA A 237 3.79 9.56 9.62
CA ALA A 237 3.90 8.23 9.03
C ALA A 237 3.96 7.11 10.10
N ASN A 238 4.07 7.44 11.39
CA ASN A 238 4.20 6.48 12.48
C ASN A 238 3.11 6.68 13.56
N PHE A 239 1.84 6.54 13.17
CA PHE A 239 0.71 6.60 14.12
C PHE A 239 0.52 5.26 14.86
N PRO A 240 0.07 5.27 16.13
CA PRO A 240 -0.19 4.03 16.89
C PRO A 240 -1.20 3.07 16.23
N SER A 241 -2.15 3.60 15.46
CA SER A 241 -3.14 2.81 14.71
C SER A 241 -2.58 2.20 13.42
N ASN A 242 -1.51 2.78 12.88
CA ASN A 242 -0.84 2.34 11.66
C ASN A 242 0.70 2.48 11.82
N PRO A 243 1.32 1.74 12.75
CA PRO A 243 2.71 1.95 13.10
C PRO A 243 3.62 1.61 11.93
N LEU A 244 4.74 2.32 11.84
CA LEU A 244 5.81 2.04 10.88
C LEU A 244 6.65 0.89 11.43
N LEU A 245 6.58 -0.27 10.78
CA LEU A 245 7.27 -1.49 11.18
C LEU A 245 8.62 -1.61 10.46
N SER A 246 9.64 -2.05 11.19
CA SER A 246 10.96 -2.39 10.62
C SER A 246 10.95 -3.80 10.05
N LEU A 247 11.53 -3.97 8.86
CA LEU A 247 11.66 -5.24 8.13
C LEU A 247 13.10 -5.76 8.20
N ASP A 248 13.58 -5.96 9.43
CA ASP A 248 14.96 -6.36 9.67
C ASP A 248 15.26 -7.79 9.16
N CYS A 249 16.55 -8.02 8.92
CA CYS A 249 17.14 -9.28 8.48
C CYS A 249 17.72 -10.12 9.60
N SER A 250 17.85 -9.54 10.79
CA SER A 250 18.42 -10.19 11.97
C SER A 250 17.65 -11.43 12.44
N ASN A 251 16.35 -11.52 12.12
CA ASN A 251 15.46 -12.60 12.56
C ASN A 251 15.35 -13.79 11.58
N ILE A 252 16.23 -13.90 10.58
CA ILE A 252 16.31 -15.11 9.76
C ILE A 252 16.98 -16.20 10.59
N ILE A 253 16.17 -17.02 11.27
CA ILE A 253 16.63 -18.29 11.84
C ILE A 253 16.89 -19.22 10.65
N ASN A 254 18.16 -19.56 10.43
CA ASN A 254 18.57 -20.61 9.48
C ASN A 254 18.12 -21.98 9.95
#